data_AF-A0A7X9P7M9-F1
#
_entry.id   AF-A0A7X9P7M9-F1
#
_cell.length_a   1.000
_cell.length_b   1.000
_cell.length_c   1.000
_cell.angle_alpha   90.00
_cell.angle_beta   90.00
_cell.angle_gamma   90.00
#
_symmetry.space_group_name_H-M   'P 1'
#
loop_
_entity.id
_entity.type
_entity.pdbx_description
1 polymer ?
#
loop_
_entity_poly.entity_id
_entity_poly.type
_entity_poly.pdbx_seq_one_letter_code
_entity_poly.pdbx_strand_id
1 'polypeptide(L)'
;MMRKTTTGALLATLLFGFGCADLDAGDEENPFLDDMSNGGKEDTGYLNPDGIEVEVDLEGDVEASSYRLFEAPAEVGQYAMTYLRHRGQFYLEGLAEDATSDERVEWQVGGEWWTAAEARRRPAAELRHWRIRGVNAVLLRGAGSNVEVGTVFTARVPLKPFTVMADAGDKCADPDGHITLGQSVYWYLWNPDRSGCTLPTQDLKVTVSRMFSTARTTYPEYDQLVADGRITAVVLFGQIGDGPIDDSEAGVRNMNRMARNLLSAGFSEVTPAPVGRRFSKMVAGVEMLFDLYSPRDFSGLGDFAHFGNFQRALSEHEIVAYDGHSMLGASDFWSRPNYPDFYQIYLYGGCLGYEYYVRPILAGKGGWAKVDIVSSVVEVSADANAYAAPFLSKLMWAVENRYNASWTDLLAVIRRHVGDSTFGASGVRDNCFSPNGTLCGEEPPPPPTGETKVFENAAATPIPDDDDTGVVSTIVVPESFVPRAVAVELDLTHTYVGDLRIVLTHDGVEHVLWDNAGGSDENIRGTFETPIFHERQAAGDWVLRVSDTYARDVGTLNRWAIRFGL
;
A
#
# COMPACT_ATOMS: atom_id res chain seq x y z
N MET A 1 58.40 -10.86 -23.84
CA MET A 1 58.58 -11.92 -22.83
C MET A 1 58.48 -11.28 -21.45
N MET A 2 57.63 -11.84 -20.59
CA MET A 2 57.44 -11.54 -19.15
C MET A 2 56.88 -10.16 -18.73
N ARG A 3 55.55 -10.15 -18.52
CA ARG A 3 54.88 -9.34 -17.49
C ARG A 3 55.20 -9.93 -16.11
N LYS A 4 55.59 -9.09 -15.15
CA LYS A 4 55.61 -9.41 -13.71
C LYS A 4 54.32 -8.92 -13.07
N THR A 5 53.68 -9.85 -12.38
CA THR A 5 52.59 -9.74 -11.43
C THR A 5 52.95 -8.90 -10.21
N THR A 6 52.02 -8.04 -9.78
CA THR A 6 51.84 -7.70 -8.37
C THR A 6 50.36 -7.63 -8.06
N THR A 7 49.90 -8.59 -7.27
CA THR A 7 48.53 -8.75 -6.78
C THR A 7 48.31 -7.78 -5.63
N GLY A 8 47.44 -6.80 -5.79
CA GLY A 8 46.91 -5.97 -4.71
C GLY A 8 45.47 -6.36 -4.45
N ALA A 9 45.22 -7.13 -3.40
CA ALA A 9 43.89 -7.41 -2.91
C ALA A 9 43.35 -6.13 -2.24
N LEU A 10 42.36 -5.49 -2.85
CA LEU A 10 41.55 -4.47 -2.20
C LEU A 10 40.56 -5.22 -1.30
N LEU A 11 40.78 -5.20 0.01
CA LEU A 11 39.79 -5.60 1.00
C LEU A 11 38.74 -4.47 1.05
N ALA A 12 37.64 -4.63 0.32
CA ALA A 12 36.48 -3.78 0.48
C ALA A 12 35.73 -4.22 1.74
N THR A 13 35.98 -3.54 2.84
CA THR A 13 35.20 -3.68 4.07
C THR A 13 33.84 -3.01 3.84
N LEU A 14 32.86 -3.77 3.38
CA LEU A 14 31.44 -3.37 3.41
C LEU A 14 30.96 -3.45 4.86
N LEU A 15 31.08 -2.35 5.59
CA LEU A 15 30.37 -2.13 6.83
C LEU A 15 28.98 -1.57 6.48
N PHE A 16 27.98 -2.44 6.40
CA PHE A 16 26.58 -2.03 6.44
C PHE A 16 26.23 -1.68 7.89
N GLY A 17 26.40 -0.41 8.26
CA GLY A 17 25.79 0.15 9.46
C GLY A 17 24.44 0.74 9.09
N PHE A 18 23.35 0.10 9.49
CA PHE A 18 21.98 0.63 9.41
C PHE A 18 21.76 1.65 10.55
N GLY A 19 22.51 2.75 10.53
CA GLY A 19 22.34 3.85 11.47
C GLY A 19 21.42 4.92 10.90
N CYS A 20 20.49 5.42 11.73
CA CYS A 20 19.71 6.64 11.46
C CYS A 20 20.67 7.83 11.42
N ALA A 21 21.25 8.13 10.26
CA ALA A 21 22.17 9.26 10.10
C ALA A 21 21.39 10.53 9.71
N ASP A 22 21.71 11.63 10.40
CA ASP A 22 21.32 12.99 10.01
C ASP A 22 21.69 13.25 8.55
N LEU A 23 20.68 13.44 7.71
CA LEU A 23 20.85 13.98 6.36
C LEU A 23 20.96 15.51 6.46
N ASP A 24 22.12 16.01 6.89
CA ASP A 24 22.49 17.40 6.68
C ASP A 24 22.74 17.60 5.17
N ALA A 25 21.74 18.12 4.46
CA ALA A 25 21.84 18.41 3.03
C ALA A 25 22.30 19.86 2.79
N GLY A 26 23.43 20.00 2.12
CA GLY A 26 23.77 21.20 1.36
C GLY A 26 22.89 21.32 0.10
N ASP A 27 22.70 22.58 -0.36
CA ASP A 27 21.94 23.01 -1.55
C ASP A 27 20.56 22.33 -1.71
N GLU A 28 19.61 22.81 -0.90
CA GLU A 28 18.27 22.24 -0.69
C GLU A 28 17.39 22.29 -1.96
N GLU A 29 17.16 21.12 -2.57
CA GLU A 29 16.15 20.89 -3.62
C GLU A 29 14.75 21.24 -3.08
N ASN A 30 13.88 21.82 -3.91
CA ASN A 30 12.51 22.18 -3.53
C ASN A 30 11.52 21.30 -4.31
N PRO A 31 10.99 20.22 -3.71
CA PRO A 31 10.11 19.28 -4.39
C PRO A 31 8.80 19.89 -4.91
N PHE A 32 8.39 21.05 -4.41
CA PHE A 32 7.21 21.77 -4.93
C PHE A 32 7.47 22.49 -6.26
N LEU A 33 8.72 22.52 -6.72
CA LEU A 33 9.12 23.08 -8.02
C LEU A 33 9.62 22.01 -9.00
N ASP A 34 9.68 20.74 -8.58
CA ASP A 34 10.08 19.63 -9.44
C ASP A 34 9.11 19.45 -10.61
N ASP A 35 9.62 18.93 -11.72
CA ASP A 35 8.76 18.49 -12.82
C ASP A 35 8.02 17.21 -12.41
N MET A 36 6.74 17.39 -12.05
CA MET A 36 5.83 16.32 -11.67
C MET A 36 5.13 15.67 -12.87
N SER A 37 5.35 16.17 -14.09
CA SER A 37 4.94 15.41 -15.27
C SER A 37 5.64 14.04 -15.25
N ASN A 38 5.03 13.04 -15.86
CA ASN A 38 5.61 11.68 -15.93
C ASN A 38 6.82 11.65 -16.90
N GLY A 39 7.72 12.64 -16.79
CA GLY A 39 8.91 12.84 -17.58
C GLY A 39 9.91 11.71 -17.38
N GLY A 40 9.87 10.78 -18.33
CA GLY A 40 11.05 10.12 -18.92
C GLY A 40 12.00 9.39 -17.96
N LYS A 41 11.74 8.10 -17.78
CA LYS A 41 12.68 7.12 -18.35
C LYS A 41 11.93 6.29 -19.37
N GLU A 42 12.56 6.12 -20.53
CA GLU A 42 12.19 5.09 -21.50
C GLU A 42 11.93 3.76 -20.78
N ASP A 43 10.98 3.03 -21.34
CA ASP A 43 10.61 1.67 -21.00
C ASP A 43 11.78 0.84 -20.44
N THR A 44 11.72 0.61 -19.13
CA THR A 44 12.48 -0.47 -18.48
C THR A 44 11.55 -1.49 -17.84
N GLY A 45 10.24 -1.48 -18.16
CA GLY A 45 9.27 -2.31 -17.44
C GLY A 45 9.34 -2.09 -15.92
N TYR A 46 9.38 -0.82 -15.48
CA TYR A 46 9.69 -0.46 -14.09
C TYR A 46 8.47 -0.61 -13.15
N LEU A 47 8.09 -1.86 -12.89
CA LEU A 47 7.49 -2.28 -11.64
C LEU A 47 8.61 -2.73 -10.71
N ASN A 48 8.64 -2.17 -9.49
CA ASN A 48 9.56 -2.43 -8.38
C ASN A 48 10.73 -3.40 -8.71
N PRO A 49 11.95 -2.92 -8.99
CA PRO A 49 13.06 -3.81 -9.29
C PRO A 49 13.47 -4.73 -8.15
N ASP A 50 12.92 -4.56 -6.93
CA ASP A 50 13.42 -5.26 -5.74
C ASP A 50 12.37 -6.06 -4.95
N GLY A 51 11.08 -6.11 -5.33
CA GLY A 51 10.13 -6.99 -4.63
C GLY A 51 8.72 -7.14 -5.25
N ILE A 52 8.05 -8.24 -4.91
CA ILE A 52 6.71 -8.66 -5.33
C ILE A 52 5.78 -8.58 -4.11
N GLU A 53 4.66 -7.87 -4.23
CA GLU A 53 3.63 -7.91 -3.18
C GLU A 53 2.95 -9.28 -3.15
N VAL A 54 2.80 -9.82 -1.95
CA VAL A 54 2.16 -11.12 -1.70
C VAL A 54 1.33 -11.05 -0.42
N GLU A 55 0.39 -11.99 -0.26
CA GLU A 55 -0.08 -12.38 1.07
C GLU A 55 0.64 -13.65 1.51
N VAL A 56 0.86 -13.77 2.81
CA VAL A 56 1.40 -14.96 3.44
C VAL A 56 0.52 -15.41 4.60
N ASP A 57 0.51 -16.71 4.88
CA ASP A 57 -0.02 -17.27 6.11
C ASP A 57 1.14 -17.63 7.03
N LEU A 58 1.07 -17.18 8.28
CA LEU A 58 2.03 -17.55 9.32
C LEU A 58 1.49 -18.74 10.10
N GLU A 59 2.30 -19.76 10.35
CA GLU A 59 1.89 -20.94 11.14
C GLU A 59 3.04 -21.39 12.06
N GLY A 60 2.72 -21.57 13.34
CA GLY A 60 3.69 -22.00 14.34
C GLY A 60 3.09 -22.33 15.70
N ASP A 61 3.95 -22.54 16.67
CA ASP A 61 3.61 -22.73 18.07
C ASP A 61 3.87 -21.46 18.89
N VAL A 62 3.35 -21.40 20.12
CA VAL A 62 3.75 -20.38 21.08
C VAL A 62 3.53 -20.86 22.52
N GLU A 63 4.39 -20.39 23.43
CA GLU A 63 4.23 -20.55 24.88
C GLU A 63 4.18 -19.17 25.54
N ALA A 64 3.03 -18.81 26.11
CA ALA A 64 2.80 -17.54 26.78
C ALA A 64 1.89 -17.71 28.00
N SER A 65 1.91 -16.72 28.90
CA SER A 65 0.95 -16.63 29.99
C SER A 65 -0.47 -16.41 29.43
N SER A 66 -1.49 -16.89 30.16
CA SER A 66 -2.89 -16.81 29.70
C SER A 66 -3.35 -15.39 29.37
N TYR A 67 -2.82 -14.37 30.02
CA TYR A 67 -3.19 -12.97 29.78
C TYR A 67 -2.53 -12.35 28.55
N ARG A 68 -1.44 -12.93 28.03
CA ARG A 68 -0.76 -12.48 26.79
C ARG A 68 -0.88 -13.46 25.64
N LEU A 69 -1.56 -14.59 25.85
CA LEU A 69 -1.57 -15.69 24.90
C LEU A 69 -2.10 -15.29 23.52
N PHE A 70 -3.15 -14.47 23.49
CA PHE A 70 -3.73 -13.97 22.24
C PHE A 70 -2.94 -12.83 21.60
N GLU A 71 -1.96 -12.24 22.29
CA GLU A 71 -0.99 -11.30 21.70
C GLU A 71 0.23 -12.05 21.12
N ALA A 72 0.44 -13.29 21.54
CA ALA A 72 1.66 -14.03 21.31
C ALA A 72 1.94 -14.33 19.81
N PRO A 73 0.94 -14.66 18.97
CA PRO A 73 1.14 -14.78 17.52
C PRO A 73 1.77 -13.52 16.89
N ALA A 74 1.30 -12.33 17.29
CA ALA A 74 1.81 -11.05 16.81
C ALA A 74 3.28 -10.86 17.19
N GLU A 75 3.58 -11.11 18.46
CA GLU A 75 4.93 -10.95 19.00
C GLU A 75 5.89 -11.92 18.32
N VAL A 76 5.54 -13.21 18.18
CA VAL A 76 6.35 -14.20 17.43
C VAL A 76 6.57 -13.73 15.99
N GLY A 77 5.53 -13.18 15.37
CA GLY A 77 5.60 -12.56 14.06
C GLY A 77 6.66 -11.45 13.96
N GLN A 78 6.78 -10.56 14.95
CA GLN A 78 7.79 -9.48 14.92
C GLN A 78 9.22 -10.02 14.86
N TYR A 79 9.49 -11.11 15.59
CA TYR A 79 10.77 -11.81 15.47
C TYR A 79 10.98 -12.40 14.05
N ALA A 80 9.92 -12.90 13.41
CA ALA A 80 9.99 -13.41 12.03
C ALA A 80 10.29 -12.29 11.03
N MET A 81 9.67 -11.13 11.18
CA MET A 81 9.90 -9.95 10.36
C MET A 81 11.38 -9.56 10.38
N THR A 82 11.97 -9.39 11.57
CA THR A 82 13.41 -9.10 11.72
C THR A 82 14.28 -10.19 11.10
N TYR A 83 13.96 -11.46 11.36
CA TYR A 83 14.74 -12.61 10.88
C TYR A 83 14.78 -12.71 9.35
N LEU A 84 13.62 -12.57 8.68
CA LEU A 84 13.48 -12.63 7.22
C LEU A 84 14.08 -11.40 6.55
N ARG A 85 13.95 -10.23 7.18
CA ARG A 85 14.58 -8.99 6.73
C ARG A 85 16.10 -9.11 6.70
N HIS A 86 16.73 -9.59 7.78
CA HIS A 86 18.20 -9.77 7.81
C HIS A 86 18.72 -10.68 6.69
N ARG A 87 17.85 -11.49 6.10
CA ARG A 87 18.14 -12.41 5.01
C ARG A 87 17.76 -11.87 3.63
N GLY A 88 17.18 -10.67 3.56
CA GLY A 88 16.69 -10.09 2.31
C GLY A 88 15.65 -10.97 1.62
N GLN A 89 14.78 -11.65 2.40
CA GLN A 89 13.75 -12.54 1.84
C GLN A 89 12.38 -11.88 1.78
N PHE A 90 11.89 -11.41 2.93
CA PHE A 90 10.58 -10.78 3.07
C PHE A 90 10.69 -9.51 3.88
N TYR A 91 9.83 -8.56 3.56
CA TYR A 91 9.27 -7.63 4.53
C TYR A 91 7.86 -8.10 4.84
N LEU A 92 7.64 -8.65 6.04
CA LEU A 92 6.29 -8.87 6.53
C LEU A 92 5.72 -7.50 6.89
N GLU A 93 4.60 -7.12 6.29
CA GLU A 93 3.88 -5.94 6.73
C GLU A 93 3.29 -6.21 8.12
N GLY A 94 2.97 -5.14 8.84
CA GLY A 94 2.65 -5.19 10.26
C GLY A 94 1.67 -6.29 10.68
N LEU A 95 2.15 -7.21 11.51
CA LEU A 95 1.45 -8.47 11.82
C LEU A 95 0.34 -8.35 12.86
N ALA A 96 0.22 -7.20 13.53
CA ALA A 96 -0.73 -7.09 14.64
C ALA A 96 -2.18 -6.86 14.19
N GLU A 97 -2.47 -6.55 12.92
CA GLU A 97 -3.84 -6.52 12.36
C GLU A 97 -4.38 -7.95 12.28
N ASP A 98 -3.60 -8.81 11.65
CA ASP A 98 -3.98 -10.19 11.44
C ASP A 98 -3.89 -11.01 12.73
N ALA A 99 -2.94 -10.69 13.61
CA ALA A 99 -2.72 -11.38 14.88
C ALA A 99 -3.68 -10.97 16.01
N THR A 100 -4.39 -9.85 15.89
CA THR A 100 -5.41 -9.45 16.89
C THR A 100 -6.84 -9.61 16.38
N SER A 101 -6.99 -9.91 15.09
CA SER A 101 -8.27 -10.28 14.50
C SER A 101 -8.79 -11.56 15.12
N ASP A 102 -10.04 -11.48 15.59
CA ASP A 102 -10.77 -12.64 16.08
C ASP A 102 -11.14 -13.63 14.97
N GLU A 103 -10.96 -13.26 13.70
CA GLU A 103 -11.30 -14.06 12.51
C GLU A 103 -10.08 -14.56 11.73
N ARG A 104 -8.97 -13.80 11.72
CA ARG A 104 -7.75 -14.17 10.96
C ARG A 104 -6.75 -14.98 11.76
N VAL A 105 -6.79 -14.92 13.08
CA VAL A 105 -6.04 -15.85 13.93
C VAL A 105 -6.88 -17.08 14.17
N GLU A 106 -6.28 -18.23 13.92
CA GLU A 106 -6.87 -19.51 14.26
C GLU A 106 -5.94 -20.31 15.16
N TRP A 107 -6.54 -21.04 16.09
CA TRP A 107 -5.87 -21.92 17.02
C TRP A 107 -6.28 -23.36 16.74
N GLN A 108 -5.32 -24.27 16.71
CA GLN A 108 -5.62 -25.67 16.52
C GLN A 108 -5.92 -26.35 17.86
N VAL A 109 -7.14 -26.87 18.02
CA VAL A 109 -7.59 -27.59 19.21
C VAL A 109 -8.21 -28.91 18.76
N GLY A 110 -7.66 -30.03 19.22
CA GLY A 110 -8.16 -31.36 18.86
C GLY A 110 -8.02 -31.73 17.37
N GLY A 111 -7.13 -31.06 16.65
CA GLY A 111 -6.93 -31.25 15.20
C GLY A 111 -7.80 -30.36 14.30
N GLU A 112 -8.73 -29.59 14.88
CA GLU A 112 -9.56 -28.62 14.17
C GLU A 112 -9.06 -27.19 14.39
N TRP A 113 -9.24 -26.33 13.40
CA TRP A 113 -8.92 -24.91 13.48
C TRP A 113 -10.14 -24.13 14.01
N TRP A 114 -9.90 -23.33 15.05
CA TRP A 114 -10.90 -22.48 15.69
C TRP A 114 -10.45 -21.04 15.57
N THR A 115 -11.36 -20.13 15.23
CA THR A 115 -11.01 -18.70 15.18
C THR A 115 -10.62 -18.20 16.58
N ALA A 116 -9.87 -17.11 16.68
CA ALA A 116 -9.50 -16.55 17.97
C ALA A 116 -10.74 -16.20 18.82
N ALA A 117 -11.82 -15.70 18.21
CA ALA A 117 -13.10 -15.48 18.89
C ALA A 117 -13.63 -16.75 19.59
N GLU A 118 -13.55 -17.90 18.92
CA GLU A 118 -14.02 -19.18 19.47
C GLU A 118 -13.02 -19.75 20.49
N ALA A 119 -11.73 -19.65 20.18
CA ALA A 119 -10.62 -20.14 21.00
C ALA A 119 -10.53 -19.44 22.35
N ARG A 120 -10.96 -18.16 22.46
CA ARG A 120 -11.03 -17.43 23.75
C ARG A 120 -11.87 -18.13 24.83
N ARG A 121 -12.79 -19.01 24.44
CA ARG A 121 -13.62 -19.80 25.36
C ARG A 121 -12.98 -21.13 25.77
N ARG A 122 -11.82 -21.47 25.20
CA ARG A 122 -11.08 -22.71 25.48
C ARG A 122 -10.07 -22.52 26.62
N PRO A 123 -9.69 -23.59 27.32
CA PRO A 123 -8.59 -23.55 28.29
C PRO A 123 -7.28 -23.14 27.61
N ALA A 124 -6.57 -22.17 28.19
CA ALA A 124 -5.28 -21.69 27.65
C ALA A 124 -4.24 -22.79 27.44
N ALA A 125 -4.30 -23.89 28.20
CA ALA A 125 -3.39 -25.03 28.06
C ALA A 125 -3.60 -25.84 26.75
N GLU A 126 -4.75 -25.69 26.08
CA GLU A 126 -5.05 -26.33 24.79
C GLU A 126 -4.55 -25.50 23.60
N LEU A 127 -4.20 -24.23 23.84
CA LEU A 127 -3.89 -23.23 22.83
C LEU A 127 -2.37 -23.08 22.71
N ARG A 128 -1.78 -23.84 21.78
CA ARG A 128 -0.33 -23.82 21.51
C ARG A 128 -0.02 -23.56 20.04
N HIS A 129 -0.69 -24.27 19.15
CA HIS A 129 -0.48 -24.18 17.72
C HIS A 129 -1.46 -23.17 17.12
N TRP A 130 -0.95 -22.25 16.30
CA TRP A 130 -1.70 -21.12 15.77
C TRP A 130 -1.33 -20.87 14.31
N ARG A 131 -2.23 -20.19 13.60
CA ARG A 131 -1.94 -19.57 12.32
C ARG A 131 -2.58 -18.20 12.21
N ILE A 132 -1.96 -17.34 11.42
CA ILE A 132 -2.47 -16.06 11.01
C ILE A 132 -2.66 -16.11 9.49
N ARG A 133 -3.84 -15.74 9.01
CA ARG A 133 -4.21 -15.81 7.59
C ARG A 133 -4.12 -14.45 6.90
N GLY A 134 -3.59 -14.43 5.68
CA GLY A 134 -3.67 -13.26 4.79
C GLY A 134 -2.82 -12.06 5.21
N VAL A 135 -1.65 -12.33 5.80
CA VAL A 135 -0.67 -11.30 6.16
C VAL A 135 -0.09 -10.68 4.91
N ASN A 136 -0.17 -9.35 4.78
CA ASN A 136 0.50 -8.66 3.69
C ASN A 136 2.03 -8.74 3.84
N ALA A 137 2.73 -8.94 2.73
CA ALA A 137 4.18 -8.92 2.73
C ALA A 137 4.74 -8.50 1.36
N VAL A 138 5.98 -8.01 1.38
CA VAL A 138 6.78 -7.77 0.19
C VAL A 138 7.87 -8.82 0.13
N LEU A 139 7.79 -9.69 -0.88
CA LEU A 139 8.81 -10.67 -1.20
C LEU A 139 9.92 -10.00 -1.99
N LEU A 140 11.16 -10.02 -1.50
CA LEU A 140 12.26 -9.33 -2.17
C LEU A 140 12.75 -10.11 -3.40
N ARG A 141 13.12 -9.43 -4.49
CA ARG A 141 13.42 -10.04 -5.80
C ARG A 141 14.52 -11.11 -5.71
N GLY A 142 15.50 -10.95 -4.81
CA GLY A 142 16.53 -11.95 -4.54
C GLY A 142 15.98 -13.29 -4.01
N ALA A 143 14.82 -13.27 -3.34
CA ALA A 143 14.10 -14.43 -2.86
C ALA A 143 12.88 -14.80 -3.73
N GLY A 144 12.46 -13.93 -4.65
CA GLY A 144 11.24 -14.08 -5.45
C GLY A 144 11.35 -14.92 -6.72
N SER A 145 12.54 -15.42 -7.07
CA SER A 145 12.73 -16.28 -8.24
C SER A 145 12.07 -17.66 -8.00
N ASN A 146 11.10 -18.04 -8.83
CA ASN A 146 10.33 -19.30 -8.74
C ASN A 146 9.43 -19.42 -7.49
N VAL A 147 8.94 -18.30 -6.97
CA VAL A 147 7.92 -18.30 -5.91
C VAL A 147 6.54 -18.33 -6.56
N GLU A 148 5.71 -19.26 -6.08
CA GLU A 148 4.30 -19.42 -6.43
C GLU A 148 3.43 -19.48 -5.16
N VAL A 149 2.11 -19.33 -5.31
CA VAL A 149 1.17 -19.60 -4.21
C VAL A 149 1.39 -21.01 -3.67
N GLY A 150 1.56 -21.13 -2.36
CA GLY A 150 1.92 -22.36 -1.66
C GLY A 150 3.40 -22.47 -1.29
N THR A 151 4.27 -21.60 -1.80
CA THR A 151 5.70 -21.59 -1.43
C THR A 151 5.86 -21.29 0.06
N VAL A 152 6.64 -22.10 0.78
CA VAL A 152 6.86 -21.97 2.22
C VAL A 152 8.28 -21.47 2.51
N PHE A 153 8.36 -20.36 3.24
CA PHE A 153 9.56 -19.86 3.87
C PHE A 153 9.55 -20.17 5.37
N THR A 154 10.71 -20.11 6.00
CA THR A 154 10.85 -20.39 7.44
C THR A 154 11.58 -19.26 8.14
N ALA A 155 11.04 -18.82 9.27
CA ALA A 155 11.69 -17.87 10.15
C ALA A 155 12.00 -18.51 11.51
N ARG A 156 13.27 -18.45 11.94
CA ARG A 156 13.65 -18.95 13.27
C ARG A 156 13.29 -17.93 14.34
N VAL A 157 12.29 -18.26 15.15
CA VAL A 157 11.68 -17.36 16.14
C VAL A 157 11.66 -17.99 17.53
N PRO A 158 11.58 -17.20 18.61
CA PRO A 158 11.48 -17.74 19.97
C PRO A 158 10.15 -18.48 20.18
N LEU A 159 10.17 -19.53 21.01
CA LEU A 159 8.93 -20.19 21.46
C LEU A 159 8.21 -19.37 22.56
N LYS A 160 8.97 -18.62 23.36
CA LYS A 160 8.50 -17.77 24.48
C LYS A 160 8.84 -16.30 24.20
N PRO A 161 8.05 -15.60 23.37
CA PRO A 161 8.47 -14.31 22.82
C PRO A 161 8.51 -13.18 23.87
N PHE A 162 7.82 -13.35 25.00
CA PHE A 162 7.69 -12.33 26.05
C PHE A 162 8.74 -12.41 27.17
N THR A 163 9.59 -13.43 27.19
CA THR A 163 10.61 -13.64 28.24
C THR A 163 12.03 -13.68 27.67
N VAL A 164 12.22 -13.41 26.39
CA VAL A 164 13.50 -13.53 25.67
C VAL A 164 14.64 -12.79 26.37
N MET A 165 14.42 -11.56 26.85
CA MET A 165 15.44 -10.80 27.57
C MET A 165 15.82 -11.46 28.90
N ALA A 166 14.83 -11.96 29.65
CA ALA A 166 15.08 -12.63 30.92
C ALA A 166 15.79 -13.98 30.74
N ASP A 167 15.46 -14.70 29.66
CA ASP A 167 15.93 -16.06 29.41
C ASP A 167 17.31 -16.09 28.70
N ALA A 168 17.59 -15.14 27.81
CA ALA A 168 18.80 -15.12 26.98
C ALA A 168 19.76 -13.96 27.27
N GLY A 169 19.35 -12.91 27.99
CA GLY A 169 20.12 -11.67 28.06
C GLY A 169 20.39 -11.13 26.65
N ASP A 170 21.58 -10.64 26.35
CA ASP A 170 21.97 -10.12 25.02
C ASP A 170 22.41 -11.20 24.01
N LYS A 171 22.34 -12.49 24.37
CA LYS A 171 22.99 -13.55 23.59
C LYS A 171 22.34 -13.83 22.24
N CYS A 172 21.05 -13.52 22.10
CA CYS A 172 20.27 -13.68 20.87
C CYS A 172 19.92 -12.34 20.21
N ALA A 173 20.64 -11.26 20.55
CA ALA A 173 20.43 -9.94 20.00
C ALA A 173 21.71 -9.36 19.40
N ASP A 174 21.62 -8.67 18.27
CA ASP A 174 22.73 -7.89 17.74
C ASP A 174 22.95 -6.61 18.54
N PRO A 175 24.22 -6.21 18.77
CA PRO A 175 24.53 -4.99 19.49
C PRO A 175 24.20 -3.79 18.62
N ASP A 176 23.59 -2.77 19.22
CA ASP A 176 23.28 -1.51 18.56
C ASP A 176 23.79 -0.33 19.40
N GLY A 177 24.40 0.64 18.74
CA GLY A 177 25.00 1.81 19.40
C GLY A 177 23.99 2.92 19.77
N HIS A 178 22.77 2.84 19.23
CA HIS A 178 21.70 3.82 19.36
C HIS A 178 20.52 3.30 20.18
N ILE A 179 20.33 1.98 20.23
CA ILE A 179 19.22 1.33 20.93
C ILE A 179 19.72 0.55 22.15
N THR A 180 19.22 0.90 23.34
CA THR A 180 19.44 0.09 24.54
C THR A 180 18.56 -1.14 24.53
N LEU A 181 19.16 -2.33 24.54
CA LEU A 181 18.44 -3.61 24.54
C LEU A 181 17.53 -3.74 25.78
N GLY A 182 16.27 -4.09 25.53
CA GLY A 182 15.28 -4.43 26.54
C GLY A 182 14.20 -5.37 25.97
N GLN A 183 13.36 -5.94 26.84
CA GLN A 183 12.34 -6.91 26.41
C GLN A 183 11.41 -6.37 25.32
N SER A 184 11.00 -5.10 25.40
CA SER A 184 10.07 -4.48 24.45
C SER A 184 10.66 -4.21 23.06
N VAL A 185 11.98 -4.22 22.94
CA VAL A 185 12.72 -3.95 21.70
C VAL A 185 13.56 -5.15 21.26
N TYR A 186 13.48 -6.28 21.98
CA TYR A 186 14.34 -7.44 21.70
C TYR A 186 14.11 -7.99 20.29
N TRP A 187 12.85 -8.04 19.85
CA TRP A 187 12.47 -8.48 18.52
C TRP A 187 13.19 -7.69 17.41
N TYR A 188 13.48 -6.40 17.63
CA TYR A 188 14.14 -5.51 16.68
C TYR A 188 15.59 -5.90 16.44
N LEU A 189 16.25 -6.35 17.51
CA LEU A 189 17.66 -6.76 17.50
C LEU A 189 17.82 -8.27 17.34
N TRP A 190 16.74 -9.01 17.04
CA TRP A 190 16.73 -10.47 17.07
C TRP A 190 17.75 -11.11 16.10
N ASN A 191 18.69 -11.86 16.66
CA ASN A 191 19.64 -12.67 15.92
C ASN A 191 19.84 -14.04 16.61
N PRO A 192 19.09 -15.08 16.19
CA PRO A 192 19.20 -16.42 16.76
C PRO A 192 20.44 -17.19 16.29
N ASP A 193 21.17 -16.71 15.29
CA ASP A 193 22.33 -17.42 14.72
C ASP A 193 23.64 -17.11 15.45
N ARG A 194 23.58 -16.21 16.43
CA ARG A 194 24.72 -15.93 17.32
C ARG A 194 25.11 -17.21 18.06
N SER A 195 26.40 -17.50 18.09
CA SER A 195 26.96 -18.73 18.68
C SER A 195 26.64 -18.94 20.17
N GLY A 196 26.18 -17.88 20.87
CA GLY A 196 25.76 -17.93 22.27
C GLY A 196 24.25 -18.03 22.49
N CYS A 197 23.43 -17.98 21.44
CA CYS A 197 21.99 -18.05 21.57
C CYS A 197 21.54 -19.48 21.89
N THR A 198 21.07 -19.71 23.12
CA THR A 198 20.60 -21.03 23.60
C THR A 198 19.10 -21.07 23.84
N LEU A 199 18.38 -20.03 23.43
CA LEU A 199 16.95 -19.90 23.66
C LEU A 199 16.19 -20.96 22.83
N PRO A 200 15.17 -21.65 23.39
CA PRO A 200 14.32 -22.53 22.60
C PRO A 200 13.63 -21.77 21.47
N THR A 201 13.84 -22.22 20.24
CA THR A 201 13.28 -21.63 19.02
C THR A 201 12.42 -22.63 18.26
N GLN A 202 11.71 -22.12 17.28
CA GLN A 202 10.93 -22.87 16.30
C GLN A 202 11.15 -22.27 14.91
N ASP A 203 10.87 -23.05 13.88
CA ASP A 203 10.80 -22.57 12.52
C ASP A 203 9.33 -22.23 12.20
N LEU A 204 9.00 -20.94 12.30
CA LEU A 204 7.70 -20.41 11.89
C LEU A 204 7.57 -20.54 10.38
N LYS A 205 6.49 -21.16 9.91
CA LYS A 205 6.20 -21.24 8.48
C LYS A 205 5.59 -19.93 8.00
N VAL A 206 6.04 -19.47 6.85
CA VAL A 206 5.55 -18.28 6.15
C VAL A 206 5.18 -18.72 4.74
N THR A 207 3.90 -19.03 4.52
CA THR A 207 3.41 -19.64 3.28
C THR A 207 2.81 -18.58 2.38
N VAL A 208 3.29 -18.40 1.15
CA VAL A 208 2.66 -17.48 0.18
C VAL A 208 1.25 -17.95 -0.12
N SER A 209 0.24 -17.22 0.33
CA SER A 209 -1.18 -17.57 0.21
C SER A 209 -1.86 -16.87 -0.97
N ARG A 210 -1.29 -15.73 -1.41
CA ARG A 210 -1.70 -15.01 -2.62
C ARG A 210 -0.49 -14.32 -3.23
N MET A 211 -0.40 -14.35 -4.56
CA MET A 211 0.50 -13.46 -5.28
C MET A 211 -0.35 -12.41 -5.98
N PHE A 212 -0.05 -11.14 -5.73
CA PHE A 212 -0.78 -10.06 -6.39
C PHE A 212 -0.23 -9.88 -7.80
N SER A 213 -1.12 -9.93 -8.79
CA SER A 213 -0.77 -9.44 -10.11
C SER A 213 -0.65 -7.92 -10.05
N THR A 214 0.33 -7.37 -10.74
CA THR A 214 0.58 -5.92 -10.86
C THR A 214 -0.46 -5.20 -11.74
N ALA A 215 -1.66 -5.77 -11.93
CA ALA A 215 -2.54 -5.40 -13.05
C ALA A 215 -3.53 -4.26 -12.75
N ARG A 216 -3.91 -4.02 -11.49
CA ARG A 216 -4.89 -2.98 -11.14
C ARG A 216 -4.19 -1.74 -10.62
N THR A 217 -4.09 -0.71 -11.46
CA THR A 217 -3.67 0.63 -11.05
C THR A 217 -4.74 1.24 -10.13
N THR A 218 -4.38 1.55 -8.90
CA THR A 218 -5.25 2.23 -7.93
C THR A 218 -4.83 3.68 -7.73
N TYR A 219 -5.77 4.50 -7.30
CA TYR A 219 -5.62 5.93 -7.11
C TYR A 219 -6.07 6.30 -5.69
N PRO A 220 -5.57 7.39 -5.09
CA PRO A 220 -6.25 8.01 -3.96
C PRO A 220 -7.73 8.23 -4.26
N GLU A 221 -8.57 8.22 -3.22
CA GLU A 221 -10.00 8.59 -3.33
C GLU A 221 -10.13 10.12 -3.53
N TYR A 222 -9.68 10.60 -4.70
CA TYR A 222 -9.60 12.01 -5.04
C TYR A 222 -10.96 12.69 -5.01
N ASP A 223 -12.02 11.98 -5.37
CA ASP A 223 -13.41 12.42 -5.27
C ASP A 223 -13.81 12.73 -3.82
N GLN A 224 -13.34 11.94 -2.86
CA GLN A 224 -13.55 12.20 -1.43
C GLN A 224 -12.67 13.36 -0.95
N LEU A 225 -11.41 13.45 -1.37
CA LEU A 225 -10.47 14.52 -0.99
C LEU A 225 -10.86 15.91 -1.50
N VAL A 226 -11.62 16.01 -2.58
CA VAL A 226 -12.00 17.32 -3.17
C VAL A 226 -13.48 17.62 -2.98
N ALA A 227 -14.19 16.81 -2.20
CA ALA A 227 -15.64 16.87 -2.06
C ALA A 227 -16.14 18.25 -1.57
N ASP A 228 -15.35 18.94 -0.73
CA ASP A 228 -15.68 20.27 -0.21
C ASP A 228 -15.01 21.42 -0.99
N GLY A 229 -14.30 21.11 -2.09
CA GLY A 229 -13.54 22.06 -2.90
C GLY A 229 -12.18 22.46 -2.31
N ARG A 230 -11.70 21.75 -1.28
CA ARG A 230 -10.42 22.00 -0.63
C ARG A 230 -9.72 20.66 -0.37
N ILE A 231 -8.38 20.68 -0.41
CA ILE A 231 -7.56 19.62 0.15
C ILE A 231 -6.79 20.20 1.33
N THR A 232 -6.94 19.58 2.49
CA THR A 232 -6.30 19.98 3.74
C THR A 232 -5.17 19.03 4.11
N ALA A 233 -3.97 19.57 4.36
CA ALA A 233 -2.84 18.78 4.84
C ALA A 233 -2.20 19.41 6.09
N VAL A 234 -1.70 18.58 7.00
CA VAL A 234 -0.84 19.00 8.11
C VAL A 234 0.43 18.19 8.11
N VAL A 235 1.56 18.87 8.32
CA VAL A 235 2.87 18.24 8.53
C VAL A 235 3.33 18.51 9.95
N LEU A 236 3.42 17.44 10.74
CA LEU A 236 3.87 17.44 12.13
C LEU A 236 5.37 17.19 12.17
N PHE A 237 6.16 18.24 12.42
CA PHE A 237 7.61 18.12 12.58
C PHE A 237 7.94 17.83 14.04
N GLY A 238 8.29 16.59 14.34
CA GLY A 238 8.71 16.10 15.64
C GLY A 238 10.12 16.53 16.01
N GLN A 239 10.41 16.44 17.31
CA GLN A 239 11.77 16.58 17.81
C GLN A 239 12.60 15.37 17.37
N ILE A 240 13.81 15.62 16.88
CA ILE A 240 14.77 14.62 16.39
C ILE A 240 15.98 14.53 17.34
N GLY A 241 16.49 15.67 17.80
CA GLY A 241 17.62 15.71 18.75
C GLY A 241 17.17 15.54 20.21
N ASP A 242 18.09 15.10 21.07
CA ASP A 242 17.86 14.96 22.52
C ASP A 242 17.93 16.30 23.31
N GLY A 243 18.09 17.42 22.59
CA GLY A 243 18.29 18.75 23.14
C GLY A 243 17.00 19.50 23.52
N PRO A 244 17.10 20.77 23.93
CA PRO A 244 15.92 21.62 24.04
C PRO A 244 15.28 21.84 22.66
N ILE A 245 13.95 21.94 22.63
CA ILE A 245 13.23 22.35 21.41
C ILE A 245 13.48 23.85 21.20
N ASP A 246 14.56 24.20 20.50
CA ASP A 246 14.90 25.56 20.09
C ASP A 246 14.98 25.70 18.56
N ASP A 247 15.40 26.86 18.04
CA ASP A 247 15.43 27.10 16.58
C ASP A 247 16.52 26.30 15.87
N SER A 248 17.46 25.74 16.64
CA SER A 248 18.46 24.79 16.14
C SER A 248 17.94 23.36 16.10
N GLU A 249 16.77 23.04 16.64
CA GLU A 249 16.21 21.68 16.60
C GLU A 249 15.87 21.26 15.17
N ALA A 250 16.26 20.05 14.75
CA ALA A 250 16.18 19.62 13.35
C ALA A 250 14.73 19.64 12.81
N GLY A 251 13.74 19.23 13.62
CA GLY A 251 12.32 19.36 13.25
C GLY A 251 11.89 20.81 13.00
N VAL A 252 12.38 21.77 13.81
CA VAL A 252 12.11 23.21 13.59
C VAL A 252 12.79 23.70 12.30
N ARG A 253 14.03 23.28 12.04
CA ARG A 253 14.74 23.62 10.79
C ARG A 253 14.02 23.08 9.56
N ASN A 254 13.59 21.81 9.59
CA ASN A 254 12.88 21.14 8.49
C ASN A 254 11.50 21.78 8.22
N MET A 255 10.78 22.18 9.27
CA MET A 255 9.54 22.95 9.14
C MET A 255 9.79 24.29 8.44
N ASN A 256 10.81 25.02 8.89
CA ASN A 256 11.17 26.31 8.30
C ASN A 256 11.63 26.17 6.85
N ARG A 257 12.27 25.06 6.49
CA ARG A 257 12.59 24.71 5.10
C ARG A 257 11.33 24.51 4.27
N MET A 258 10.41 23.67 4.72
CA MET A 258 9.16 23.43 3.99
C MET A 258 8.35 24.73 3.79
N ALA A 259 8.32 25.59 4.80
CA ALA A 259 7.67 26.90 4.68
C ALA A 259 8.30 27.79 3.59
N ARG A 260 9.65 27.84 3.50
CA ARG A 260 10.33 28.57 2.42
C ARG A 260 10.00 27.95 1.07
N ASN A 261 10.00 26.63 0.99
CA ASN A 261 9.71 25.89 -0.23
C ASN A 261 8.29 26.16 -0.75
N LEU A 262 7.28 26.18 0.13
CA LEU A 262 5.90 26.52 -0.19
C LEU A 262 5.77 27.96 -0.71
N LEU A 263 6.41 28.93 -0.06
CA LEU A 263 6.41 30.33 -0.51
C LEU A 263 7.04 30.46 -1.91
N SER A 264 8.17 29.78 -2.15
CA SER A 264 8.81 29.73 -3.47
C SER A 264 7.94 29.05 -4.54
N ALA A 265 7.09 28.11 -4.15
CA ALA A 265 6.11 27.44 -5.01
C ALA A 265 4.80 28.24 -5.21
N GLY A 266 4.74 29.48 -4.70
CA GLY A 266 3.61 30.39 -4.91
C GLY A 266 2.44 30.20 -3.94
N PHE A 267 2.64 29.51 -2.82
CA PHE A 267 1.69 29.57 -1.71
C PHE A 267 1.74 30.93 -1.00
N SER A 268 0.61 31.32 -0.43
CA SER A 268 0.52 32.48 0.46
C SER A 268 0.36 32.03 1.91
N GLU A 269 1.11 32.62 2.83
CA GLU A 269 0.95 32.36 4.27
C GLU A 269 -0.31 33.07 4.81
N VAL A 270 -1.16 32.32 5.50
CA VAL A 270 -2.43 32.79 6.07
C VAL A 270 -2.19 33.23 7.52
N THR A 271 -2.44 34.51 7.81
CA THR A 271 -2.25 35.09 9.15
C THR A 271 -3.55 35.70 9.68
N PRO A 272 -3.99 35.36 10.91
CA PRO A 272 -3.39 34.37 11.82
C PRO A 272 -3.70 32.92 11.40
N ALA A 273 -2.72 32.02 11.59
CA ALA A 273 -2.95 30.58 11.49
C ALA A 273 -3.61 30.05 12.78
N PRO A 274 -4.48 29.02 12.71
CA PRO A 274 -5.11 28.47 13.91
C PRO A 274 -4.14 27.81 14.89
N VAL A 275 -3.11 27.14 14.38
CA VAL A 275 -1.96 26.54 15.08
C VAL A 275 -0.78 26.52 14.09
N GLY A 276 0.46 26.62 14.57
CA GLY A 276 1.65 26.57 13.72
C GLY A 276 1.62 27.63 12.62
N ARG A 277 1.90 27.23 11.38
CA ARG A 277 1.87 28.09 10.18
C ARG A 277 0.97 27.50 9.12
N ARG A 278 0.14 28.32 8.47
CA ARG A 278 -0.81 27.90 7.43
C ARG A 278 -0.46 28.52 6.08
N PHE A 279 -0.50 27.72 5.03
CA PHE A 279 -0.25 28.12 3.65
C PHE A 279 -1.43 27.77 2.76
N SER A 280 -1.83 28.67 1.86
CA SER A 280 -2.92 28.45 0.91
C SER A 280 -2.47 28.69 -0.54
N LYS A 281 -2.98 27.87 -1.47
CA LYS A 281 -2.84 28.05 -2.91
C LYS A 281 -4.04 27.46 -3.64
N MET A 282 -4.60 28.19 -4.61
CA MET A 282 -5.61 27.62 -5.52
C MET A 282 -4.93 26.80 -6.62
N VAL A 283 -5.41 25.58 -6.84
CA VAL A 283 -4.91 24.64 -7.84
C VAL A 283 -6.10 24.06 -8.60
N ALA A 284 -6.24 24.41 -9.89
CA ALA A 284 -7.35 23.98 -10.75
C ALA A 284 -8.77 24.10 -10.12
N GLY A 285 -8.99 25.14 -9.30
CA GLY A 285 -10.27 25.39 -8.64
C GLY A 285 -10.46 24.72 -7.28
N VAL A 286 -9.48 23.93 -6.81
CA VAL A 286 -9.41 23.36 -5.46
C VAL A 286 -8.46 24.20 -4.60
N GLU A 287 -8.87 24.52 -3.37
CA GLU A 287 -7.99 25.20 -2.41
C GLU A 287 -7.06 24.20 -1.73
N MET A 288 -5.75 24.35 -1.88
CA MET A 288 -4.76 23.59 -1.12
C MET A 288 -4.46 24.35 0.18
N LEU A 289 -4.78 23.77 1.34
CA LEU A 289 -4.48 24.34 2.67
C LEU A 289 -3.49 23.46 3.42
N PHE A 290 -2.26 23.93 3.61
CA PHE A 290 -1.19 23.19 4.27
C PHE A 290 -0.78 23.84 5.59
N ASP A 291 -0.89 23.09 6.68
CA ASP A 291 -0.46 23.49 8.01
C ASP A 291 0.88 22.83 8.37
N LEU A 292 1.81 23.63 8.88
CA LEU A 292 3.12 23.16 9.36
C LEU A 292 3.19 23.39 10.87
N TYR A 293 3.27 22.30 11.64
CA TYR A 293 3.38 22.34 13.10
C TYR A 293 4.80 22.00 13.50
N SER A 294 5.42 22.89 14.26
CA SER A 294 6.74 22.66 14.84
C SER A 294 6.64 21.69 16.03
N PRO A 295 7.78 21.14 16.51
CA PRO A 295 7.75 20.31 17.71
C PRO A 295 7.17 21.05 18.92
N ARG A 296 7.29 22.38 18.97
CA ARG A 296 6.74 23.21 20.06
C ARG A 296 5.22 23.15 20.09
N ASP A 297 4.58 23.11 18.93
CA ASP A 297 3.13 23.22 18.78
C ASP A 297 2.38 21.99 19.30
N PHE A 298 3.06 20.83 19.36
CA PHE A 298 2.46 19.58 19.81
C PHE A 298 3.32 18.78 20.81
N SER A 299 4.39 19.37 21.36
CA SER A 299 5.17 18.77 22.46
C SER A 299 4.33 18.50 23.70
N GLY A 300 4.76 17.60 24.58
CA GLY A 300 3.99 17.28 25.79
C GLY A 300 2.70 16.51 25.48
N LEU A 301 2.72 15.61 24.49
CA LEU A 301 1.62 14.66 24.30
C LEU A 301 1.50 13.72 25.51
N GLY A 302 2.62 13.40 26.17
CA GLY A 302 2.69 12.55 27.37
C GLY A 302 1.81 13.03 28.52
N ASP A 303 1.86 14.33 28.82
CA ASP A 303 1.13 14.99 29.91
C ASP A 303 -0.07 15.81 29.39
N PHE A 304 -0.45 15.61 28.13
CA PHE A 304 -1.56 16.28 27.45
C PHE A 304 -1.42 17.80 27.27
N ALA A 305 -0.24 18.39 27.52
CA ALA A 305 -0.03 19.84 27.49
C ALA A 305 -0.47 20.49 26.16
N HIS A 306 -0.12 19.89 25.02
CA HIS A 306 -0.55 20.36 23.68
C HIS A 306 -1.38 19.32 22.92
N PHE A 307 -2.02 18.40 23.63
CA PHE A 307 -2.85 17.37 22.98
C PHE A 307 -4.00 17.96 22.15
N GLY A 308 -4.54 19.10 22.56
CA GLY A 308 -5.56 19.82 21.79
C GLY A 308 -5.09 20.19 20.39
N ASN A 309 -3.82 20.60 20.22
CA ASN A 309 -3.26 20.93 18.91
C ASN A 309 -3.09 19.66 18.05
N PHE A 310 -2.62 18.57 18.66
CA PHE A 310 -2.50 17.27 17.99
C PHE A 310 -3.86 16.72 17.56
N GLN A 311 -4.89 16.82 18.41
CA GLN A 311 -6.27 16.45 18.05
C GLN A 311 -6.78 17.27 16.86
N ARG A 312 -6.49 18.58 16.82
CA ARG A 312 -6.90 19.44 15.70
C ARG A 312 -6.20 19.04 14.40
N ALA A 313 -4.90 18.78 14.43
CA ALA A 313 -4.16 18.27 13.27
C ALA A 313 -4.82 17.01 12.66
N LEU A 314 -5.33 16.10 13.49
CA LEU A 314 -5.92 14.85 12.99
C LEU A 314 -7.40 15.00 12.58
N SER A 315 -8.13 15.94 13.17
CA SER A 315 -9.58 16.07 12.95
C SER A 315 -9.97 17.13 11.92
N GLU A 316 -9.05 18.03 11.57
CA GLU A 316 -9.29 19.13 10.63
C GLU A 316 -8.60 18.93 9.27
N HIS A 317 -7.85 17.84 9.08
CA HIS A 317 -7.02 17.62 7.88
C HIS A 317 -7.23 16.25 7.25
N GLU A 318 -7.35 16.23 5.93
CA GLU A 318 -7.46 15.01 5.12
C GLU A 318 -6.11 14.31 5.00
N ILE A 319 -5.01 15.07 4.94
CA ILE A 319 -3.67 14.53 4.81
C ILE A 319 -2.88 14.84 6.07
N VAL A 320 -2.35 13.81 6.74
CA VAL A 320 -1.58 13.97 7.98
C VAL A 320 -0.20 13.36 7.78
N ALA A 321 0.84 14.19 7.76
CA ALA A 321 2.22 13.74 7.68
C ALA A 321 2.93 13.87 9.03
N TYR A 322 3.69 12.86 9.44
CA TYR A 322 4.51 12.88 10.65
C TYR A 322 6.00 12.66 10.34
N ASP A 323 6.80 13.68 10.63
CA ASP A 323 8.25 13.72 10.49
C ASP A 323 8.92 13.69 11.87
N GLY A 324 9.43 12.54 12.32
CA GLY A 324 10.11 12.46 13.62
C GLY A 324 10.80 11.12 13.85
N HIS A 325 11.73 11.11 14.81
CA HIS A 325 12.35 9.87 15.26
C HIS A 325 11.30 8.95 15.87
N SER A 326 11.44 7.64 15.64
CA SER A 326 10.58 6.61 16.24
C SER A 326 10.28 6.98 17.70
N MET A 327 8.99 7.10 18.05
CA MET A 327 8.52 7.48 19.40
C MET A 327 8.80 6.36 20.41
N LEU A 328 10.07 6.01 20.59
CA LEU A 328 10.54 4.90 21.40
C LEU A 328 10.11 5.12 22.85
N GLY A 329 9.06 4.39 23.26
CA GLY A 329 8.52 4.42 24.62
C GLY A 329 7.34 5.36 24.88
N ALA A 330 6.82 6.07 23.86
CA ALA A 330 5.71 7.04 24.00
C ALA A 330 4.66 6.95 22.87
N SER A 331 4.53 5.78 22.25
CA SER A 331 3.77 5.58 21.01
C SER A 331 2.24 5.56 21.15
N ASP A 332 1.69 5.59 22.36
CA ASP A 332 0.25 5.47 22.55
C ASP A 332 -0.50 6.74 22.11
N PHE A 333 0.21 7.81 21.73
CA PHE A 333 -0.41 9.07 21.32
C PHE A 333 -1.37 8.94 20.15
N TRP A 334 -1.10 8.06 19.19
CA TRP A 334 -2.03 7.82 18.09
C TRP A 334 -3.32 7.11 18.55
N SER A 335 -3.33 6.47 19.73
CA SER A 335 -4.53 5.81 20.26
C SER A 335 -5.47 6.76 21.02
N ARG A 336 -5.02 7.97 21.34
CA ARG A 336 -5.72 8.94 22.18
C ARG A 336 -6.72 9.85 21.42
N PRO A 337 -6.48 10.25 20.16
CA PRO A 337 -7.38 11.13 19.41
C PRO A 337 -8.72 10.49 19.09
N ASN A 338 -9.73 11.35 18.96
CA ASN A 338 -10.95 11.03 18.24
C ASN A 338 -10.70 11.25 16.75
N TYR A 339 -10.81 10.20 15.96
CA TYR A 339 -10.59 10.27 14.51
C TYR A 339 -11.86 10.74 13.79
N PRO A 340 -11.72 11.53 12.71
CA PRO A 340 -12.87 12.00 11.95
C PRO A 340 -13.41 10.91 11.02
N ASP A 341 -14.65 11.06 10.57
CA ASP A 341 -15.33 10.09 9.70
C ASP A 341 -15.05 10.28 8.19
N PHE A 342 -14.32 11.32 7.77
CA PHE A 342 -13.99 11.56 6.35
C PHE A 342 -12.75 10.77 5.92
N TYR A 343 -12.55 10.54 4.62
CA TYR A 343 -11.37 9.83 4.11
C TYR A 343 -10.07 10.59 4.38
N GLN A 344 -9.05 9.88 4.85
CA GLN A 344 -7.75 10.47 5.19
C GLN A 344 -6.58 9.73 4.57
N ILE A 345 -5.49 10.44 4.30
CA ILE A 345 -4.20 9.87 3.92
C ILE A 345 -3.18 10.21 5.00
N TYR A 346 -2.56 9.20 5.60
CA TYR A 346 -1.46 9.40 6.53
C TYR A 346 -0.12 9.14 5.84
N LEU A 347 0.86 10.01 6.06
CA LEU A 347 2.24 9.82 5.63
C LEU A 347 3.12 9.72 6.87
N TYR A 348 3.88 8.64 7.03
CA TYR A 348 4.71 8.45 8.21
C TYR A 348 6.16 8.12 7.84
N GLY A 349 7.07 9.04 8.14
CA GLY A 349 8.49 8.95 7.80
C GLY A 349 9.41 8.40 8.90
N GLY A 350 8.89 7.67 9.90
CA GLY A 350 9.68 7.13 11.02
C GLY A 350 10.04 5.64 10.89
N CYS A 351 11.03 5.18 11.67
CA CYS A 351 11.65 3.85 11.53
C CYS A 351 10.80 2.68 12.05
N LEU A 352 9.68 2.94 12.73
CA LEU A 352 8.80 1.92 13.28
C LEU A 352 7.36 2.15 12.81
N GLY A 353 6.84 1.23 12.00
CA GLY A 353 5.56 1.35 11.29
C GLY A 353 4.31 1.00 12.13
N TYR A 354 4.08 -0.29 12.30
CA TYR A 354 2.72 -0.77 12.51
C TYR A 354 2.14 -0.58 13.94
N GLU A 355 2.83 -1.09 14.96
CA GLU A 355 2.31 -1.15 16.36
C GLU A 355 2.05 0.24 16.96
N TYR A 356 2.77 1.23 16.44
CA TYR A 356 2.90 2.53 17.07
C TYR A 356 2.03 3.62 16.45
N TYR A 357 1.67 3.52 15.17
CA TYR A 357 0.74 4.49 14.57
C TYR A 357 -0.28 3.87 13.61
N VAL A 358 0.08 2.91 12.75
CA VAL A 358 -0.88 2.30 11.81
C VAL A 358 -2.07 1.69 12.55
N ARG A 359 -1.81 0.82 13.54
CA ARG A 359 -2.86 0.17 14.32
C ARG A 359 -3.80 1.16 15.01
N PRO A 360 -3.32 2.10 15.83
CA PRO A 360 -4.22 3.02 16.52
C PRO A 360 -4.97 3.98 15.56
N ILE A 361 -4.37 4.37 14.44
CA ILE A 361 -5.06 5.15 13.39
C ILE A 361 -6.19 4.32 12.78
N LEU A 362 -5.88 3.12 12.27
CA LEU A 362 -6.86 2.24 11.64
C LEU A 362 -8.02 1.90 12.58
N ALA A 363 -7.71 1.60 13.85
CA ALA A 363 -8.71 1.35 14.88
C ALA A 363 -9.61 2.57 15.11
N GLY A 364 -9.04 3.77 15.13
CA GLY A 364 -9.78 5.02 15.22
C GLY A 364 -10.67 5.29 14.00
N LYS A 365 -10.25 4.86 12.81
CA LYS A 365 -10.97 5.03 11.54
C LYS A 365 -12.03 3.95 11.27
N GLY A 366 -12.02 2.86 12.04
CA GLY A 366 -12.97 1.76 11.89
C GLY A 366 -12.73 0.87 10.67
N GLY A 367 -11.50 0.88 10.12
CA GLY A 367 -11.10 0.08 8.95
C GLY A 367 -10.58 0.90 7.77
N TRP A 368 -10.18 0.20 6.70
CA TRP A 368 -9.47 0.77 5.54
C TRP A 368 -10.33 1.62 4.61
N ALA A 369 -11.65 1.49 4.66
CA ALA A 369 -12.57 2.18 3.76
C ALA A 369 -12.45 3.72 3.74
N LYS A 370 -11.80 4.31 4.75
CA LYS A 370 -11.67 5.76 4.95
C LYS A 370 -10.24 6.19 5.30
N VAL A 371 -9.26 5.32 5.10
CA VAL A 371 -7.88 5.66 5.42
C VAL A 371 -6.90 4.92 4.52
N ASP A 372 -5.99 5.69 3.93
CA ASP A 372 -4.79 5.16 3.30
C ASP A 372 -3.56 5.61 4.08
N ILE A 373 -2.55 4.75 4.15
CA ILE A 373 -1.35 5.03 4.95
C ILE A 373 -0.10 4.73 4.13
N VAL A 374 0.68 5.77 3.88
CA VAL A 374 2.04 5.69 3.32
C VAL A 374 3.03 5.61 4.46
N SER A 375 3.82 4.54 4.49
CA SER A 375 4.75 4.27 5.58
C SER A 375 6.09 3.78 5.06
N SER A 376 7.14 4.05 5.83
CA SER A 376 8.45 3.46 5.56
C SER A 376 8.39 1.94 5.78
N VAL A 377 8.78 1.17 4.76
CA VAL A 377 8.86 -0.31 4.81
C VAL A 377 10.25 -0.81 5.22
N VAL A 378 11.22 0.10 5.35
CA VAL A 378 12.55 -0.12 5.94
C VAL A 378 12.81 0.87 7.09
N GLU A 379 13.75 0.53 7.98
CA GLU A 379 14.11 1.32 9.16
C GLU A 379 14.94 2.57 8.81
N VAL A 380 14.42 3.43 7.94
CA VAL A 380 15.04 4.70 7.59
C VAL A 380 14.08 5.82 7.99
N SER A 381 14.54 6.73 8.84
CA SER A 381 13.85 8.00 9.03
C SER A 381 14.13 8.89 7.82
N ALA A 382 13.08 9.32 7.13
CA ALA A 382 13.18 10.32 6.07
C ALA A 382 12.54 11.62 6.58
N ASP A 383 13.17 12.77 6.32
CA ASP A 383 12.58 14.04 6.70
C ASP A 383 11.35 14.37 5.84
N ALA A 384 10.40 15.14 6.35
CA ALA A 384 9.16 15.45 5.62
C ALA A 384 9.39 16.17 4.29
N ASN A 385 10.51 16.88 4.11
CA ASN A 385 10.80 17.47 2.82
C ASN A 385 11.19 16.42 1.78
N ALA A 386 11.63 15.23 2.17
CA ALA A 386 11.99 14.15 1.25
C ALA A 386 10.84 13.19 0.92
N TYR A 387 9.77 13.11 1.73
CA TYR A 387 8.62 12.24 1.43
C TYR A 387 7.28 12.99 1.36
N ALA A 388 6.97 13.88 2.31
CA ALA A 388 5.70 14.60 2.31
C ALA A 388 5.66 15.70 1.25
N ALA A 389 6.74 16.46 1.06
CA ALA A 389 6.80 17.48 0.01
C ALA A 389 6.62 16.92 -1.42
N PRO A 390 7.37 15.89 -1.87
CA PRO A 390 7.14 15.33 -3.19
C PRO A 390 5.76 14.68 -3.33
N PHE A 391 5.23 14.04 -2.28
CA PHE A 391 3.86 13.52 -2.27
C PHE A 391 2.83 14.64 -2.51
N LEU A 392 2.86 15.69 -1.70
CA LEU A 392 1.94 16.83 -1.80
C LEU A 392 2.07 17.55 -3.15
N SER A 393 3.30 17.70 -3.65
CA SER A 393 3.57 18.29 -4.97
C SER A 393 2.97 17.46 -6.10
N LYS A 394 3.13 16.14 -6.09
CA LYS A 394 2.53 15.24 -7.09
C LYS A 394 1.00 15.16 -6.96
N LEU A 395 0.46 15.26 -5.74
CA LEU A 395 -0.98 15.38 -5.51
C LEU A 395 -1.55 16.66 -6.14
N MET A 396 -0.89 17.81 -5.94
CA MET A 396 -1.28 19.06 -6.60
C MET A 396 -1.24 18.92 -8.13
N TRP A 397 -0.17 18.32 -8.66
CA TRP A 397 -0.08 18.02 -10.09
C TRP A 397 -1.24 17.12 -10.56
N ALA A 398 -1.64 16.12 -9.77
CA ALA A 398 -2.78 15.27 -10.09
C ALA A 398 -4.06 16.11 -10.22
N VAL A 399 -4.32 17.02 -9.28
CA VAL A 399 -5.48 17.93 -9.33
C VAL A 399 -5.47 18.80 -10.60
N GLU A 400 -4.31 19.31 -11.03
CA GLU A 400 -4.18 20.05 -12.30
C GLU A 400 -4.41 19.18 -13.54
N ASN A 401 -4.19 17.87 -13.42
CA ASN A 401 -4.21 16.91 -14.52
C ASN A 401 -5.36 15.90 -14.39
N ARG A 402 -6.52 16.36 -13.91
CA ARG A 402 -7.76 15.56 -13.82
C ARG A 402 -7.57 14.26 -13.00
N TYR A 403 -6.89 14.39 -11.87
CA TYR A 403 -6.62 13.32 -10.91
C TYR A 403 -5.78 12.16 -11.48
N ASN A 404 -5.06 12.39 -12.58
CA ASN A 404 -4.31 11.37 -13.30
C ASN A 404 -2.94 11.06 -12.66
N ALA A 405 -2.92 10.75 -11.37
CA ALA A 405 -1.77 10.21 -10.67
C ALA A 405 -2.21 9.05 -9.78
N SER A 406 -1.69 7.85 -10.07
CA SER A 406 -1.94 6.66 -9.26
C SER A 406 -1.14 6.68 -7.95
N TRP A 407 -1.45 5.75 -7.06
CA TRP A 407 -0.60 5.46 -5.90
C TRP A 407 0.82 5.09 -6.31
N THR A 408 1.00 4.41 -7.44
CA THR A 408 2.32 4.12 -8.00
C THR A 408 3.07 5.39 -8.38
N ASP A 409 2.40 6.37 -8.99
CA ASP A 409 3.02 7.66 -9.34
C ASP A 409 3.42 8.46 -8.09
N LEU A 410 2.58 8.45 -7.05
CA LEU A 410 2.84 9.12 -5.77
C LEU A 410 4.02 8.48 -5.02
N LEU A 411 4.09 7.15 -4.98
CA LEU A 411 5.22 6.44 -4.38
C LEU A 411 6.50 6.61 -5.20
N ALA A 412 6.40 6.72 -6.53
CA ALA A 412 7.55 6.92 -7.40
C ALA A 412 8.24 8.28 -7.15
N VAL A 413 7.48 9.36 -6.91
CA VAL A 413 8.09 10.66 -6.59
C VAL A 413 8.73 10.66 -5.21
N ILE A 414 8.15 9.98 -4.22
CA ILE A 414 8.78 9.79 -2.91
C ILE A 414 10.12 9.06 -3.10
N ARG A 415 10.10 7.92 -3.80
CA ARG A 415 11.29 7.10 -4.05
C ARG A 415 12.47 7.85 -4.68
N ARG A 416 12.22 8.82 -5.56
CA ARG A 416 13.30 9.64 -6.16
C ARG A 416 14.11 10.40 -5.11
N HIS A 417 13.48 10.74 -3.99
CA HIS A 417 14.06 11.54 -2.91
C HIS A 417 14.61 10.66 -1.77
N VAL A 418 14.02 9.49 -1.49
CA VAL A 418 14.39 8.65 -0.33
C VAL A 418 14.96 7.26 -0.68
N GLY A 419 15.09 6.93 -1.96
CA GLY A 419 15.63 5.64 -2.44
C GLY A 419 14.60 4.53 -2.66
N ASP A 420 15.07 3.43 -3.26
CA ASP A 420 14.25 2.27 -3.63
C ASP A 420 13.80 1.46 -2.40
N SER A 421 12.56 0.97 -2.45
CA SER A 421 11.92 0.19 -1.39
C SER A 421 11.85 0.89 -0.02
N THR A 422 11.92 2.21 0.03
CA THR A 422 11.82 2.94 1.32
C THR A 422 10.38 3.06 1.81
N PHE A 423 9.41 3.35 0.93
CA PHE A 423 7.99 3.53 1.31
C PHE A 423 7.05 2.60 0.54
N GLY A 424 5.95 2.24 1.21
CA GLY A 424 4.79 1.53 0.65
C GLY A 424 3.49 2.18 1.10
N ALA A 425 2.36 1.76 0.51
CA ALA A 425 1.03 2.29 0.83
C ALA A 425 0.07 1.14 1.19
N SER A 426 -0.61 1.28 2.33
CA SER A 426 -1.63 0.36 2.85
C SER A 426 -3.03 0.99 2.72
N GLY A 427 -4.07 0.16 2.60
CA GLY A 427 -5.46 0.59 2.40
C GLY A 427 -5.86 0.76 0.92
N VAL A 428 -4.88 1.02 0.06
CA VAL A 428 -5.08 1.52 -1.31
C VAL A 428 -5.72 0.56 -2.31
N ARG A 429 -5.86 -0.72 -1.97
CA ARG A 429 -6.28 -1.78 -2.91
C ARG A 429 -7.80 -1.79 -3.14
N ASP A 430 -8.53 -1.40 -2.10
CA ASP A 430 -9.99 -1.33 -2.12
C ASP A 430 -10.47 0.05 -2.61
N ASN A 431 -9.54 0.95 -2.95
CA ASN A 431 -9.88 2.25 -3.48
C ASN A 431 -10.71 2.12 -4.76
N CYS A 432 -11.80 2.86 -4.76
CA CYS A 432 -12.79 2.82 -5.82
C CYS A 432 -12.56 3.92 -6.85
N PHE A 433 -11.90 5.01 -6.50
CA PHE A 433 -11.67 6.09 -7.46
C PHE A 433 -10.76 5.66 -8.64
N SER A 434 -11.13 6.11 -9.82
CA SER A 434 -10.23 6.26 -10.96
C SER A 434 -10.53 7.57 -11.69
N PRO A 435 -9.56 8.13 -12.45
CA PRO A 435 -9.81 9.29 -13.30
C PRO A 435 -10.94 9.10 -14.33
N ASN A 436 -11.28 7.83 -14.62
CA ASN A 436 -12.25 7.43 -15.63
C ASN A 436 -13.56 6.87 -15.04
N GLY A 437 -13.80 7.01 -13.73
CA GLY A 437 -14.99 6.46 -13.06
C GLY A 437 -14.61 5.66 -11.81
N THR A 438 -15.33 4.57 -11.54
CA THR A 438 -15.09 3.73 -10.36
C THR A 438 -14.45 2.39 -10.73
N LEU A 439 -13.46 1.97 -9.95
CA LEU A 439 -12.84 0.66 -9.97
C LEU A 439 -13.70 -0.40 -9.26
N CYS A 440 -14.57 0.00 -8.32
CA CYS A 440 -15.34 -0.94 -7.48
C CYS A 440 -16.64 -1.40 -8.12
N GLY A 441 -16.97 -0.89 -9.30
CA GLY A 441 -18.27 -1.11 -9.94
C GLY A 441 -19.39 -0.47 -9.12
N GLU A 442 -19.95 0.63 -9.59
CA GLU A 442 -21.26 1.07 -9.11
C GLU A 442 -22.37 0.51 -10.00
N GLU A 443 -23.54 0.33 -9.39
CA GLU A 443 -24.80 0.00 -10.05
C GLU A 443 -24.98 0.82 -11.34
N PRO A 444 -25.47 0.23 -12.45
CA PRO A 444 -25.47 0.89 -13.75
C PRO A 444 -26.10 2.28 -13.64
N PRO A 445 -25.44 3.35 -14.13
CA PRO A 445 -26.08 4.65 -14.13
C PRO A 445 -27.43 4.55 -14.84
N PRO A 446 -28.47 5.28 -14.39
CA PRO A 446 -29.71 5.34 -15.14
C PRO A 446 -29.35 5.72 -16.58
N PRO A 447 -29.95 5.04 -17.59
CA PRO A 447 -29.55 5.22 -18.98
C PRO A 447 -29.53 6.72 -19.31
N PRO A 448 -28.47 7.21 -19.97
CA PRO A 448 -28.33 8.62 -20.25
C PRO A 448 -29.60 9.14 -20.93
N THR A 449 -30.13 10.25 -20.44
CA THR A 449 -31.29 10.96 -21.01
C THR A 449 -30.96 11.64 -22.35
N GLY A 450 -29.87 11.23 -23.00
CA GLY A 450 -29.48 11.63 -24.35
C GLY A 450 -29.96 10.61 -25.40
N GLU A 451 -29.88 10.99 -26.67
CA GLU A 451 -30.10 10.07 -27.78
C GLU A 451 -29.08 8.92 -27.68
N THR A 452 -29.57 7.69 -27.66
CA THR A 452 -28.74 6.48 -27.66
C THR A 452 -28.91 5.74 -28.98
N LYS A 453 -27.82 5.19 -29.51
CA LYS A 453 -27.85 4.27 -30.66
C LYS A 453 -27.39 2.89 -30.21
N VAL A 454 -28.11 1.85 -30.62
CA VAL A 454 -27.78 0.46 -30.27
C VAL A 454 -27.72 -0.37 -31.53
N PHE A 455 -26.66 -1.16 -31.66
CA PHE A 455 -26.46 -2.13 -32.72
C PHE A 455 -26.25 -3.50 -32.09
N GLU A 456 -26.91 -4.53 -32.59
CA GLU A 456 -26.95 -5.85 -31.95
C GLU A 456 -26.64 -6.97 -32.95
N ASN A 457 -25.98 -8.03 -32.45
CA ASN A 457 -25.89 -9.32 -33.10
C ASN A 457 -26.39 -10.41 -32.14
N ALA A 458 -27.55 -10.98 -32.47
CA ALA A 458 -28.21 -12.04 -31.70
C ALA A 458 -28.05 -13.44 -32.31
N ALA A 459 -27.05 -13.63 -33.19
CA ALA A 459 -26.76 -14.94 -33.77
C ALA A 459 -25.99 -15.81 -32.78
N ALA A 460 -26.68 -16.76 -32.17
CA ALA A 460 -26.08 -17.70 -31.23
C ALA A 460 -24.97 -18.51 -31.92
N THR A 461 -23.75 -18.44 -31.38
CA THR A 461 -22.57 -19.09 -31.98
C THR A 461 -21.80 -19.88 -30.92
N PRO A 462 -21.48 -21.16 -31.18
CA PRO A 462 -20.68 -21.97 -30.25
C PRO A 462 -19.30 -21.37 -30.01
N ILE A 463 -18.84 -21.46 -28.77
CA ILE A 463 -17.45 -21.14 -28.39
C ILE A 463 -16.68 -22.46 -28.41
N PRO A 464 -15.64 -22.61 -29.26
CA PRO A 464 -14.81 -23.81 -29.26
C PRO A 464 -13.99 -23.93 -27.96
N ASP A 465 -13.93 -25.13 -27.40
CA ASP A 465 -13.18 -25.51 -26.17
C ASP A 465 -11.66 -25.55 -26.45
N ASP A 466 -10.85 -25.04 -25.51
CA ASP A 466 -9.37 -24.99 -25.60
C ASP A 466 -8.84 -24.48 -26.97
N ASP A 467 -9.43 -23.38 -27.46
CA ASP A 467 -9.09 -22.77 -28.75
C ASP A 467 -8.95 -21.25 -28.65
N ASP A 468 -7.70 -20.80 -28.57
CA ASP A 468 -7.31 -19.39 -28.55
C ASP A 468 -7.81 -18.58 -29.76
N THR A 469 -8.18 -19.23 -30.87
CA THR A 469 -8.77 -18.54 -32.03
C THR A 469 -10.21 -18.12 -31.77
N GLY A 470 -10.93 -18.89 -30.93
CA GLY A 470 -12.27 -18.59 -30.45
C GLY A 470 -13.32 -18.40 -31.55
N VAL A 471 -14.43 -17.79 -31.16
CA VAL A 471 -15.47 -17.28 -32.07
C VAL A 471 -15.25 -15.79 -32.34
N VAL A 472 -15.43 -15.39 -33.59
CA VAL A 472 -15.45 -13.99 -34.03
C VAL A 472 -16.85 -13.60 -34.46
N SER A 473 -17.39 -12.54 -33.86
CA SER A 473 -18.67 -11.94 -34.22
C SER A 473 -18.49 -10.47 -34.56
N THR A 474 -19.09 -10.01 -35.66
CA THR A 474 -18.98 -8.62 -36.11
C THR A 474 -20.32 -7.90 -36.09
N ILE A 475 -20.30 -6.64 -35.69
CA ILE A 475 -21.38 -5.66 -35.85
C ILE A 475 -20.84 -4.53 -36.74
N VAL A 476 -21.60 -4.16 -37.78
CA VAL A 476 -21.24 -3.05 -38.68
C VAL A 476 -22.05 -1.81 -38.29
N VAL A 477 -21.37 -0.72 -37.96
CA VAL A 477 -21.98 0.59 -37.69
C VAL A 477 -21.85 1.46 -38.95
N PRO A 478 -22.93 1.72 -39.69
CA PRO A 478 -22.86 2.42 -40.98
C PRO A 478 -22.78 3.95 -40.85
N GLU A 479 -23.12 4.49 -39.68
CA GLU A 479 -23.26 5.92 -39.46
C GLU A 479 -21.99 6.52 -38.85
N SER A 480 -21.54 7.64 -39.42
CA SER A 480 -20.42 8.43 -38.87
C SER A 480 -20.92 9.36 -37.78
N PHE A 481 -20.46 9.13 -36.55
CA PHE A 481 -20.66 10.00 -35.40
C PHE A 481 -19.58 9.71 -34.35
N VAL A 482 -19.41 10.64 -33.41
CA VAL A 482 -18.47 10.51 -32.30
C VAL A 482 -19.29 10.37 -31.01
N PRO A 483 -19.29 9.20 -30.35
CA PRO A 483 -20.05 8.96 -29.14
C PRO A 483 -19.34 9.52 -27.91
N ARG A 484 -20.12 9.97 -26.92
CA ARG A 484 -19.64 10.34 -25.58
C ARG A 484 -19.50 9.15 -24.65
N ALA A 485 -20.26 8.08 -24.93
CA ALA A 485 -20.20 6.82 -24.18
C ALA A 485 -20.29 5.64 -25.14
N VAL A 486 -19.54 4.57 -24.88
CA VAL A 486 -19.61 3.30 -25.63
C VAL A 486 -19.65 2.14 -24.65
N ALA A 487 -20.67 1.28 -24.77
CA ALA A 487 -20.82 0.10 -23.92
C ALA A 487 -21.14 -1.15 -24.74
N VAL A 488 -20.70 -2.32 -24.28
CA VAL A 488 -21.03 -3.63 -24.86
C VAL A 488 -21.95 -4.41 -23.94
N GLU A 489 -23.12 -4.80 -24.40
CA GLU A 489 -23.97 -5.77 -23.70
C GLU A 489 -23.59 -7.18 -24.16
N LEU A 490 -23.33 -8.10 -23.22
CA LEU A 490 -23.05 -9.51 -23.49
C LEU A 490 -24.11 -10.41 -22.85
N ASP A 491 -24.53 -11.44 -23.59
CA ASP A 491 -25.24 -12.61 -23.08
C ASP A 491 -24.56 -13.86 -23.64
N LEU A 492 -23.91 -14.61 -22.76
CA LEU A 492 -23.08 -15.75 -23.09
C LEU A 492 -23.32 -16.85 -22.07
N THR A 493 -23.45 -18.09 -22.55
CA THR A 493 -23.58 -19.28 -21.72
C THR A 493 -22.26 -20.02 -21.67
N HIS A 494 -21.75 -20.30 -20.46
CA HIS A 494 -20.52 -21.07 -20.22
C HIS A 494 -20.58 -21.72 -18.84
N THR A 495 -20.02 -22.90 -18.68
CA THR A 495 -19.94 -23.63 -17.40
C THR A 495 -18.82 -23.15 -16.49
N TYR A 496 -17.80 -22.47 -17.05
CA TYR A 496 -16.69 -21.90 -16.29
C TYR A 496 -16.18 -20.62 -16.94
N VAL A 497 -16.59 -19.44 -16.46
CA VAL A 497 -16.27 -18.17 -17.13
C VAL A 497 -14.81 -17.74 -16.98
N GLY A 498 -14.09 -18.34 -16.02
CA GLY A 498 -12.65 -18.21 -15.86
C GLY A 498 -11.82 -18.73 -17.05
N ASP A 499 -12.43 -19.50 -17.94
CA ASP A 499 -11.72 -20.03 -19.11
C ASP A 499 -11.76 -19.07 -20.31
N LEU A 500 -12.65 -18.06 -20.23
CA LEU A 500 -12.95 -17.19 -21.35
C LEU A 500 -12.01 -15.98 -21.41
N ARG A 501 -11.68 -15.59 -22.65
CA ARG A 501 -11.10 -14.30 -22.97
C ARG A 501 -11.93 -13.59 -24.04
N ILE A 502 -12.37 -12.38 -23.76
CA ILE A 502 -13.29 -11.61 -24.61
C ILE A 502 -12.63 -10.28 -24.99
N VAL A 503 -12.48 -10.04 -26.29
CA VAL A 503 -11.83 -8.84 -26.84
C VAL A 503 -12.76 -8.16 -27.83
N LEU A 504 -12.99 -6.87 -27.64
CA LEU A 504 -13.63 -5.99 -28.61
C LEU A 504 -12.58 -5.26 -29.43
N THR A 505 -12.74 -5.24 -30.75
CA THR A 505 -11.84 -4.53 -31.66
C THR A 505 -12.63 -3.57 -32.53
N HIS A 506 -12.16 -2.33 -32.65
CA HIS A 506 -12.68 -1.36 -33.60
C HIS A 506 -11.57 -0.44 -34.10
N ASP A 507 -11.51 -0.22 -35.42
CA ASP A 507 -10.50 0.61 -36.09
C ASP A 507 -9.04 0.29 -35.67
N GLY A 508 -8.73 -1.01 -35.51
CA GLY A 508 -7.41 -1.50 -35.09
C GLY A 508 -7.09 -1.34 -33.60
N VAL A 509 -8.00 -0.77 -32.80
CA VAL A 509 -7.89 -0.69 -31.33
C VAL A 509 -8.56 -1.91 -30.72
N GLU A 510 -7.80 -2.72 -29.99
CA GLU A 510 -8.30 -3.85 -29.19
C GLU A 510 -8.56 -3.42 -27.73
N HIS A 511 -9.63 -3.93 -27.14
CA HIS A 511 -9.99 -3.73 -25.73
C HIS A 511 -10.48 -5.06 -25.15
N VAL A 512 -9.85 -5.50 -24.06
CA VAL A 512 -10.23 -6.74 -23.38
C VAL A 512 -11.42 -6.45 -22.45
N LEU A 513 -12.56 -7.08 -22.70
CA LEU A 513 -13.78 -6.98 -21.88
C LEU A 513 -13.77 -7.99 -20.73
N TRP A 514 -13.10 -9.13 -20.92
CA TRP A 514 -13.02 -10.24 -19.97
C TRP A 514 -11.71 -10.99 -20.20
N ASP A 515 -10.94 -11.26 -19.14
CA ASP A 515 -9.63 -11.91 -19.22
C ASP A 515 -9.52 -12.97 -18.14
N ASN A 516 -10.02 -14.17 -18.41
CA ASN A 516 -10.00 -15.32 -17.51
C ASN A 516 -10.51 -15.01 -16.08
N ALA A 517 -11.47 -14.09 -15.98
CA ALA A 517 -12.01 -13.59 -14.72
C ALA A 517 -13.21 -14.45 -14.25
N GLY A 518 -13.63 -14.28 -12.99
CA GLY A 518 -14.83 -14.92 -12.44
C GLY A 518 -14.64 -16.39 -11.99
N GLY A 519 -13.47 -17.00 -12.21
CA GLY A 519 -13.19 -18.35 -11.73
C GLY A 519 -14.27 -19.36 -12.16
N SER A 520 -14.79 -20.14 -11.21
CA SER A 520 -15.80 -21.17 -11.45
C SER A 520 -17.24 -20.67 -11.61
N ASP A 521 -17.45 -19.37 -11.78
CA ASP A 521 -18.77 -18.82 -12.04
C ASP A 521 -19.30 -19.28 -13.42
N GLU A 522 -20.61 -19.27 -13.59
CA GLU A 522 -21.27 -19.70 -14.83
C GLU A 522 -21.93 -18.53 -15.55
N ASN A 523 -21.80 -18.50 -16.88
CA ASN A 523 -22.42 -17.54 -17.80
C ASN A 523 -21.98 -16.08 -17.61
N ILE A 524 -22.07 -15.29 -18.68
CA ILE A 524 -21.84 -13.84 -18.64
C ILE A 524 -23.09 -13.15 -19.14
N ARG A 525 -23.74 -12.37 -18.27
CA ARG A 525 -24.81 -11.45 -18.63
C ARG A 525 -24.53 -10.09 -18.00
N GLY A 526 -24.13 -9.13 -18.83
CA GLY A 526 -23.73 -7.82 -18.31
C GLY A 526 -23.48 -6.80 -19.39
N THR A 527 -23.30 -5.57 -18.95
CA THR A 527 -22.92 -4.43 -19.79
C THR A 527 -21.53 -3.97 -19.39
N PHE A 528 -20.65 -3.85 -20.37
CA PHE A 528 -19.24 -3.51 -20.21
C PHE A 528 -19.00 -2.15 -20.85
N GLU A 529 -18.71 -1.14 -20.04
CA GLU A 529 -18.32 0.18 -20.56
C GLU A 529 -16.95 0.08 -21.24
N THR A 530 -16.78 0.82 -22.33
CA THR A 530 -15.55 0.79 -23.13
C THR A 530 -15.01 2.21 -23.36
N PRO A 531 -14.51 2.89 -22.30
CA PRO A 531 -14.07 4.29 -22.38
C PRO A 531 -12.98 4.57 -23.40
N ILE A 532 -12.19 3.55 -23.74
CA ILE A 532 -11.19 3.64 -24.81
C ILE A 532 -11.79 4.01 -26.17
N PHE A 533 -13.08 3.74 -26.42
CA PHE A 533 -13.76 4.14 -27.65
C PHE A 533 -14.56 5.45 -27.52
N HIS A 534 -14.52 6.12 -26.36
CA HIS A 534 -15.09 7.45 -26.22
C HIS A 534 -14.38 8.43 -27.14
N GLU A 535 -15.14 9.36 -27.70
CA GLU A 535 -14.63 10.41 -28.59
C GLU A 535 -13.92 9.90 -29.86
N ARG A 536 -14.05 8.60 -30.18
CA ARG A 536 -13.59 7.99 -31.42
C ARG A 536 -14.71 7.90 -32.44
N GLN A 537 -14.37 7.81 -33.72
CA GLN A 537 -15.36 7.58 -34.77
C GLN A 537 -16.07 6.23 -34.51
N ALA A 538 -17.40 6.19 -34.56
CA ALA A 538 -18.16 4.95 -34.36
C ALA A 538 -18.37 4.13 -35.65
N ALA A 539 -18.28 4.76 -36.82
CA ALA A 539 -18.48 4.10 -38.10
C ALA A 539 -17.42 3.02 -38.37
N GLY A 540 -17.88 1.84 -38.79
CA GLY A 540 -17.01 0.73 -39.21
C GLY A 540 -17.35 -0.58 -38.53
N ASP A 541 -16.42 -1.53 -38.65
CA ASP A 541 -16.58 -2.87 -38.09
C ASP A 541 -16.19 -2.87 -36.62
N TRP A 542 -17.08 -3.41 -35.79
CA TRP A 542 -16.81 -3.75 -34.41
C TRP A 542 -16.78 -5.26 -34.28
N VAL A 543 -15.66 -5.79 -33.82
CA VAL A 543 -15.38 -7.22 -33.84
C VAL A 543 -15.21 -7.71 -32.42
N LEU A 544 -16.12 -8.57 -31.96
CA LEU A 544 -16.02 -9.28 -30.69
C LEU A 544 -15.36 -10.65 -30.95
N ARG A 545 -14.26 -10.92 -30.27
CA ARG A 545 -13.61 -12.23 -30.22
C ARG A 545 -13.83 -12.83 -28.84
N VAL A 546 -14.34 -14.05 -28.77
CA VAL A 546 -14.54 -14.82 -27.53
C VAL A 546 -13.80 -16.14 -27.68
N SER A 547 -12.74 -16.35 -26.91
CA SER A 547 -11.97 -17.61 -26.91
C SER A 547 -12.11 -18.30 -25.58
N ASP A 548 -12.28 -19.62 -25.61
CA ASP A 548 -12.03 -20.48 -24.47
C ASP A 548 -10.57 -20.91 -24.51
N THR A 549 -9.86 -20.75 -23.40
CA THR A 549 -8.41 -20.94 -23.28
C THR A 549 -8.04 -22.14 -22.40
N TYR A 550 -9.03 -22.89 -21.92
CA TYR A 550 -8.83 -24.09 -21.11
C TYR A 550 -9.72 -25.23 -21.60
N ALA A 551 -9.28 -26.47 -21.35
CA ALA A 551 -10.03 -27.65 -21.78
C ALA A 551 -11.12 -28.05 -20.79
N ARG A 552 -12.23 -28.59 -21.34
CA ARG A 552 -13.34 -29.37 -20.73
C ARG A 552 -14.66 -28.62 -20.62
N ASP A 553 -14.64 -27.31 -20.78
CA ASP A 553 -15.81 -26.46 -20.67
C ASP A 553 -16.19 -25.95 -22.07
N VAL A 554 -17.50 -25.77 -22.30
CA VAL A 554 -18.01 -25.33 -23.60
C VAL A 554 -19.10 -24.32 -23.40
N GLY A 555 -19.24 -23.41 -24.35
CA GLY A 555 -20.30 -22.42 -24.28
C GLY A 555 -20.82 -21.92 -25.61
N THR A 556 -21.60 -20.86 -25.51
CA THR A 556 -22.26 -20.23 -26.64
C THR A 556 -22.35 -18.74 -26.37
N LEU A 557 -21.86 -17.92 -27.31
CA LEU A 557 -22.19 -16.52 -27.38
C LEU A 557 -23.64 -16.43 -27.85
N ASN A 558 -24.57 -16.07 -26.96
CA ASN A 558 -26.01 -16.05 -27.27
C ASN A 558 -26.38 -14.77 -28.04
N ARG A 559 -25.92 -13.61 -27.54
CA ARG A 559 -26.03 -12.31 -28.21
C ARG A 559 -25.01 -11.32 -27.67
N TRP A 560 -24.76 -10.27 -28.43
CA TRP A 560 -24.11 -9.06 -27.92
C TRP A 560 -24.59 -7.80 -28.64
N ALA A 561 -24.48 -6.66 -27.99
CA ALA A 561 -24.83 -5.36 -28.56
C ALA A 561 -23.80 -4.30 -28.21
N ILE A 562 -23.68 -3.27 -29.04
CA ILE A 562 -22.91 -2.06 -28.76
C ILE A 562 -23.88 -0.90 -28.63
N ARG A 563 -23.74 -0.15 -27.55
CA ARG A 563 -24.54 1.03 -27.23
C ARG A 563 -23.66 2.26 -27.29
N PHE A 564 -24.19 3.29 -27.92
CA PHE A 564 -23.56 4.59 -28.04
C PHE A 564 -24.42 5.64 -27.35
N GLY A 565 -23.85 6.37 -26.40
CA GLY A 565 -24.41 7.62 -25.89
C GLY A 565 -23.89 8.80 -26.71
N LEU A 566 -24.79 9.68 -27.17
CA LEU A 566 -24.45 10.85 -28.00
C LEU A 566 -24.32 12.16 -27.22
#